data_AF-A0A165EE78-F1
#
_entry.id   AF-A0A165EE78-F1
#
_cell.length_a   1.000
_cell.length_b   1.000
_cell.length_c   1.000
_cell.angle_alpha   90.00
_cell.angle_beta   90.00
_cell.angle_gamma   90.00
#
_symmetry.space_group_name_H-M   'P 1'
#
loop_
_entity.id
_entity.type
_entity.pdbx_description
1 polymer ?
#
loop_
_entity_poly.entity_id
_entity_poly.type
_entity_poly.pdbx_seq_one_letter_code
_entity_poly.pdbx_strand_id
1 'polypeptide(L)'
;MKLTVHMEVAKVYNMLSNKLYEHKRAFNAVIQTNKSEHRLKEVVLQTEIRKLKDRILVQDAHMTVLNDDLTGTQGAMLDMRKEMMEIKAANAKLWHELASLKASGVTATQGYTSGKGSLEDWLQQLGIWMQWNEINDDEHKITMALLHLEGGVFTYMSEYATKAVNYRTLDPNKDAQQHLKEICTKTYPTMVSFTEKFHQWATKTNLGHTALIGYIAEHRDKNMRQAMVIWDSLGIADPTTWPEYLNLCLQLESKFRADKAGQRGTVTSSQTPRAPKDPNAMVVD
;
A
#
# COMPACT_ATOMS: atom_id res chain seq x y z
N MET A 1 -47.44 -72.31 38.18
CA MET A 1 -46.18 -71.53 38.15
C MET A 1 -45.39 -71.73 36.85
N LYS A 2 -44.99 -72.96 36.45
CA LYS A 2 -44.23 -73.21 35.20
C LYS A 2 -44.91 -72.70 33.91
N LEU A 3 -46.22 -72.87 33.76
CA LEU A 3 -46.97 -72.46 32.56
C LEU A 3 -47.02 -70.93 32.38
N THR A 4 -47.10 -70.20 33.49
CA THR A 4 -47.13 -68.73 33.52
C THR A 4 -45.80 -68.12 33.08
N VAL A 5 -44.67 -68.68 33.55
CA VAL A 5 -43.33 -68.23 33.17
C VAL A 5 -43.07 -68.43 31.68
N HIS A 6 -43.49 -69.57 31.12
CA HIS A 6 -43.33 -69.85 29.68
C HIS A 6 -44.08 -68.84 28.80
N MET A 7 -45.29 -68.43 29.20
CA MET A 7 -46.09 -67.47 28.45
C MET A 7 -45.48 -66.06 28.45
N GLU A 8 -44.92 -65.63 29.58
CA GLU A 8 -44.23 -64.32 29.67
C GLU A 8 -42.94 -64.31 28.85
N VAL A 9 -42.17 -65.40 28.86
CA VAL A 9 -40.97 -65.54 28.02
C VAL A 9 -41.33 -65.46 26.53
N ALA A 10 -42.41 -66.12 26.10
CA ALA A 10 -42.87 -66.06 24.71
C ALA A 10 -43.31 -64.64 24.28
N LYS A 11 -43.99 -63.89 25.17
CA LYS A 11 -44.35 -62.49 24.90
C LYS A 11 -43.12 -61.60 24.74
N VAL A 12 -42.15 -61.73 25.64
CA VAL A 12 -40.90 -60.95 25.57
C VAL A 12 -40.14 -61.28 24.28
N TYR A 13 -40.04 -62.56 23.92
CA TYR A 13 -39.42 -62.98 22.66
C TYR A 13 -40.11 -62.37 21.43
N ASN A 14 -41.44 -62.43 21.36
CA ASN A 14 -42.19 -61.86 20.25
C ASN A 14 -42.03 -60.33 20.17
N MET A 15 -42.05 -59.64 21.32
CA MET A 15 -41.82 -58.20 21.39
C MET A 15 -40.42 -57.82 20.91
N LEU A 16 -39.40 -58.55 21.34
CA LEU A 16 -38.02 -58.35 20.90
C LEU A 16 -37.85 -58.63 19.40
N SER A 17 -38.46 -59.70 18.89
CA SER A 17 -38.42 -60.05 17.47
C SER A 17 -39.06 -58.95 16.61
N ASN A 18 -40.23 -58.46 17.01
CA ASN A 18 -40.90 -57.35 16.33
C ASN A 18 -40.05 -56.08 16.36
N LYS A 19 -39.47 -55.73 17.52
CA LYS A 19 -38.59 -54.56 17.65
C LYS A 19 -37.34 -54.69 16.77
N LEU A 20 -36.72 -55.87 16.72
CA LEU A 20 -35.57 -56.12 15.87
C LEU A 20 -35.93 -55.94 14.38
N TYR A 21 -37.10 -56.42 13.97
CA TYR A 21 -37.59 -56.23 12.61
C TYR A 21 -37.83 -54.75 12.27
N GLU A 22 -38.45 -53.99 13.18
CA GLU A 22 -38.63 -52.53 13.03
C GLU A 22 -37.29 -51.80 12.89
N HIS A 23 -36.32 -52.10 13.76
CA HIS A 23 -34.99 -51.50 13.70
C HIS A 23 -34.26 -51.87 12.41
N LYS A 24 -34.33 -53.13 11.97
CA LYS A 24 -33.75 -53.57 10.69
C LYS A 24 -34.38 -52.81 9.52
N ARG A 25 -35.70 -52.62 9.53
CA ARG A 25 -36.41 -51.86 8.49
C ARG A 25 -35.99 -50.39 8.49
N ALA A 26 -35.93 -49.74 9.66
CA ALA A 26 -35.51 -48.35 9.80
C ALA A 26 -34.07 -48.15 9.33
N PHE A 27 -33.16 -49.04 9.74
CA PHE A 27 -31.76 -49.01 9.31
C PHE A 27 -31.62 -49.16 7.80
N ASN A 28 -32.34 -50.12 7.20
CA ASN A 28 -32.36 -50.30 5.75
C ASN A 28 -32.91 -49.06 5.01
N ALA A 29 -33.93 -48.40 5.55
CA ALA A 29 -34.46 -47.17 4.97
C ALA A 29 -33.40 -46.06 4.96
N VAL A 30 -32.67 -45.86 6.08
CA VAL A 30 -31.57 -44.89 6.16
C VAL A 30 -30.48 -45.18 5.14
N ILE A 31 -30.09 -46.45 4.97
CA ILE A 31 -29.10 -46.84 3.94
C ILE A 31 -29.57 -46.45 2.54
N GLN A 32 -30.83 -46.72 2.19
CA GLN A 32 -31.35 -46.37 0.87
C GLN A 32 -31.43 -44.85 0.66
N THR A 33 -31.86 -44.11 1.67
CA THR A 33 -31.88 -42.64 1.63
C THR A 33 -30.48 -42.09 1.40
N ASN A 34 -29.49 -42.51 2.21
CA ASN A 34 -28.11 -42.05 2.07
C ASN A 34 -27.52 -42.40 0.70
N LYS A 35 -27.83 -43.60 0.17
CA LYS A 35 -27.43 -44.01 -1.18
C LYS A 35 -28.03 -43.11 -2.26
N SER A 36 -29.31 -42.78 -2.14
CA SER A 36 -29.98 -41.87 -3.10
C SER A 36 -29.43 -40.45 -3.02
N GLU A 37 -29.15 -39.95 -1.82
CA GLU A 37 -28.58 -38.62 -1.60
C GLU A 37 -27.16 -38.52 -2.17
N HIS A 38 -26.33 -39.54 -1.97
CA HIS A 38 -25.00 -39.60 -2.56
C HIS A 38 -25.06 -39.55 -4.10
N ARG A 39 -25.94 -40.36 -4.72
CA ARG A 39 -26.12 -40.36 -6.18
C ARG A 39 -26.58 -39.00 -6.70
N LEU A 40 -27.46 -38.31 -5.97
CA LEU A 40 -27.91 -36.98 -6.34
C LEU A 40 -26.75 -35.97 -6.30
N LYS A 41 -25.98 -35.97 -5.21
CA LYS A 41 -24.80 -35.11 -5.05
C LYS A 41 -23.77 -35.34 -6.17
N GLU A 42 -23.54 -36.59 -6.54
CA GLU A 42 -22.65 -36.96 -7.64
C GLU A 42 -23.13 -36.40 -8.99
N VAL A 43 -24.41 -36.55 -9.32
CA VAL A 43 -24.97 -36.01 -10.57
C VAL A 43 -24.89 -34.47 -10.62
N VAL A 44 -25.14 -33.80 -9.49
CA VAL A 44 -25.02 -32.34 -9.39
C VAL A 44 -23.56 -31.91 -9.65
N LEU A 45 -22.59 -32.56 -9.00
CA LEU A 45 -21.17 -32.26 -9.20
C LEU A 45 -20.74 -32.51 -10.65
N GLN A 46 -21.15 -33.61 -11.26
CA GLN A 46 -20.85 -33.90 -12.67
C GLN A 46 -21.42 -32.84 -13.62
N THR A 47 -22.61 -32.34 -13.32
CA THR A 47 -23.25 -31.27 -14.11
C THR A 47 -22.47 -29.96 -14.00
N GLU A 48 -22.06 -29.60 -12.79
CA GLU A 48 -21.31 -28.35 -12.56
C GLU A 48 -19.90 -28.42 -13.17
N ILE A 49 -19.22 -29.58 -13.08
CA ILE A 49 -17.94 -29.82 -13.77
C ILE A 49 -18.08 -29.62 -15.27
N ARG A 50 -19.18 -30.11 -15.89
CA ARG A 50 -19.42 -29.90 -17.32
C ARG A 50 -19.57 -28.42 -17.67
N LYS A 51 -20.39 -27.68 -16.91
CA LYS A 51 -20.54 -26.23 -17.14
C LYS A 51 -19.22 -25.48 -17.00
N LEU A 52 -18.41 -25.82 -16.00
CA LEU A 52 -17.09 -25.22 -15.81
C LEU A 52 -16.17 -25.54 -16.99
N LYS A 53 -16.18 -26.76 -17.50
CA LYS A 53 -15.43 -27.15 -18.70
C LYS A 53 -15.83 -26.33 -19.92
N ASP A 54 -17.13 -26.16 -20.16
CA ASP A 54 -17.63 -25.38 -21.30
C ASP A 54 -17.21 -23.90 -21.19
N ARG A 55 -17.27 -23.33 -19.98
CA ARG A 55 -16.81 -21.95 -19.72
C ARG A 55 -15.30 -21.77 -19.97
N ILE A 56 -14.49 -22.74 -19.56
CA ILE A 56 -13.04 -22.72 -19.79
C ILE A 56 -12.74 -22.77 -21.30
N LEU A 57 -13.44 -23.62 -22.06
CA LEU A 57 -13.31 -23.69 -23.52
C LEU A 57 -13.63 -22.35 -24.21
N VAL A 58 -14.71 -21.69 -23.77
CA VAL A 58 -15.07 -20.36 -24.30
C VAL A 58 -14.00 -19.32 -23.96
N GLN A 59 -13.47 -19.33 -22.73
CA GLN A 59 -12.41 -18.41 -22.32
C GLN A 59 -11.11 -18.63 -23.11
N ASP A 60 -10.75 -19.88 -23.39
CA ASP A 60 -9.57 -20.23 -24.19
C ASP A 60 -9.68 -19.73 -25.64
N ALA A 61 -10.88 -19.87 -26.23
CA ALA A 61 -11.16 -19.31 -27.55
C ALA A 61 -11.04 -17.77 -27.56
N HIS A 62 -11.60 -17.09 -26.54
CA HIS A 62 -11.48 -15.64 -26.41
C HIS A 62 -10.04 -15.18 -26.25
N MET A 63 -9.24 -15.89 -25.45
CA MET A 63 -7.81 -15.59 -25.28
C MET A 63 -7.03 -15.75 -26.58
N THR A 64 -7.36 -16.76 -27.39
CA THR A 64 -6.74 -16.97 -28.70
C THR A 64 -7.01 -15.78 -29.63
N VAL A 65 -8.28 -15.36 -29.77
CA VAL A 65 -8.65 -14.20 -30.60
C VAL A 65 -7.95 -12.92 -30.13
N LEU A 66 -7.92 -12.68 -28.81
CA LEU A 66 -7.28 -11.49 -28.25
C LEU A 66 -5.75 -11.48 -28.49
N ASN A 67 -5.11 -12.65 -28.46
CA ASN A 67 -3.69 -12.78 -28.80
C ASN A 67 -3.43 -12.51 -30.28
N ASP A 68 -4.29 -13.00 -31.18
CA ASP A 68 -4.19 -12.73 -32.61
C ASP A 68 -4.34 -11.22 -32.90
N ASP A 69 -5.33 -10.58 -32.28
CA ASP A 69 -5.55 -9.12 -32.39
C ASP A 69 -4.36 -8.31 -31.85
N LEU A 70 -3.81 -8.72 -30.70
CA LEU A 70 -2.63 -8.09 -30.12
C LEU A 70 -1.42 -8.23 -31.04
N THR A 71 -1.22 -9.43 -31.62
CA THR A 71 -0.14 -9.70 -32.57
C THR A 71 -0.29 -8.87 -33.85
N GLY A 72 -1.51 -8.77 -34.38
CA GLY A 72 -1.82 -7.92 -35.54
C GLY A 72 -1.53 -6.44 -35.26
N THR A 73 -1.95 -5.96 -34.09
CA THR A 73 -1.69 -4.58 -33.64
C THR A 73 -0.19 -4.31 -33.50
N GLN A 74 0.57 -5.25 -32.93
CA GLN A 74 2.03 -5.15 -32.83
C GLN A 74 2.71 -5.11 -34.21
N GLY A 75 2.23 -5.91 -35.17
CA GLY A 75 2.70 -5.86 -36.57
C GLY A 75 2.49 -4.48 -37.20
N ALA A 76 1.27 -3.94 -37.10
CA ALA A 76 0.96 -2.61 -37.63
C ALA A 76 1.82 -1.50 -37.00
N MET A 77 2.11 -1.58 -35.69
CA MET A 77 3.01 -0.64 -35.03
C MET A 77 4.45 -0.72 -35.54
N LEU A 78 4.95 -1.92 -35.87
CA LEU A 78 6.28 -2.09 -36.45
C LEU A 78 6.35 -1.50 -37.87
N ASP A 79 5.31 -1.70 -38.68
CA ASP A 79 5.22 -1.12 -40.02
C ASP A 79 5.19 0.42 -39.96
N MET A 80 4.36 1.00 -39.08
CA MET A 80 4.35 2.46 -38.86
C MET A 80 5.71 2.98 -38.39
N ARG A 81 6.40 2.24 -37.50
CA ARG A 81 7.75 2.62 -37.04
C ARG A 81 8.75 2.62 -38.20
N LYS A 82 8.63 1.67 -39.13
CA LYS A 82 9.46 1.62 -40.34
C LYS A 82 9.19 2.82 -41.24
N GLU A 83 7.93 3.12 -41.54
CA GLU A 83 7.55 4.30 -42.34
C GLU A 83 8.07 5.60 -41.71
N MET A 84 7.97 5.73 -40.39
CA MET A 84 8.51 6.87 -39.65
C MET A 84 10.03 7.04 -39.85
N MET A 85 10.79 5.93 -39.86
CA MET A 85 12.24 5.97 -40.13
C MET A 85 12.55 6.39 -41.57
N GLU A 86 11.76 5.93 -42.55
CA GLU A 86 11.90 6.34 -43.94
C GLU A 86 11.60 7.84 -44.13
N ILE A 87 10.54 8.35 -43.48
CA ILE A 87 10.22 9.78 -43.45
C ILE A 87 11.35 10.58 -42.79
N LYS A 88 11.92 10.09 -41.68
CA LYS A 88 13.06 10.75 -41.01
C LYS A 88 14.27 10.84 -41.94
N ALA A 89 14.58 9.77 -42.67
CA ALA A 89 15.67 9.75 -43.64
C ALA A 89 15.42 10.71 -44.82
N ALA A 90 14.21 10.74 -45.37
CA ALA A 90 13.82 11.66 -46.44
C ALA A 90 13.91 13.13 -45.98
N ASN A 91 13.46 13.42 -44.76
CA ASN A 91 13.54 14.76 -44.18
C ASN A 91 15.00 15.22 -44.01
N ALA A 92 15.88 14.35 -43.52
CA ALA A 92 17.32 14.65 -43.42
C ALA A 92 17.93 14.98 -44.79
N LYS A 93 17.55 14.24 -45.84
CA LYS A 93 18.00 14.52 -47.21
C LYS A 93 17.54 15.88 -47.71
N LEU A 94 16.27 16.24 -47.50
CA LEU A 94 15.73 17.56 -47.87
C LEU A 94 16.46 18.70 -47.14
N TRP A 95 16.79 18.52 -45.86
CA TRP A 95 17.60 19.50 -45.12
C TRP A 95 18.99 19.69 -45.73
N HIS A 96 19.66 18.62 -46.15
CA HIS A 96 20.95 18.70 -46.83
C HIS A 96 20.84 19.38 -48.21
N GLU A 97 19.81 19.06 -49.00
CA GLU A 97 19.56 19.73 -50.29
C GLU A 97 19.27 21.23 -50.11
N LEU A 98 18.46 21.60 -49.12
CA LEU A 98 18.20 23.00 -48.77
C LEU A 98 19.47 23.75 -48.35
N ALA A 99 20.34 23.12 -47.54
CA ALA A 99 21.62 23.69 -47.16
C ALA A 99 22.54 23.87 -48.37
N SER A 100 22.57 22.89 -49.28
CA SER A 100 23.34 22.97 -50.53
C SER A 100 22.84 24.10 -51.44
N LEU A 101 21.51 24.26 -51.57
CA LEU A 101 20.90 25.37 -52.32
C LEU A 101 21.24 26.73 -51.71
N LYS A 102 21.17 26.87 -50.38
CA LYS A 102 21.60 28.09 -49.66
C LYS A 102 23.08 28.40 -49.85
N ALA A 103 23.93 27.37 -49.93
CA ALA A 103 25.36 27.55 -50.21
C ALA A 103 25.61 27.91 -51.69
N SER A 104 24.77 27.44 -52.62
CA SER A 104 24.88 27.72 -54.06
C SER A 104 24.32 29.08 -54.47
N GLY A 105 23.38 29.63 -53.70
CA GLY A 105 22.77 30.93 -53.92
C GLY A 105 22.89 31.80 -52.68
N VAL A 106 23.97 32.59 -52.58
CA VAL A 106 24.04 33.96 -52.03
C VAL A 106 25.51 34.42 -51.95
N THR A 107 25.92 35.23 -52.93
CA THR A 107 26.42 36.58 -52.63
C THR A 107 25.19 37.46 -52.36
N ALA A 108 25.31 38.34 -51.36
CA ALA A 108 24.34 39.37 -50.90
C ALA A 108 23.46 39.04 -49.68
N THR A 109 23.63 39.91 -48.67
CA THR A 109 22.84 40.10 -47.44
C THR A 109 23.09 39.15 -46.27
N GLN A 110 24.27 39.35 -45.69
CA GLN A 110 24.48 39.71 -44.28
C GLN A 110 23.24 39.65 -43.36
N GLY A 111 23.31 38.74 -42.39
CA GLY A 111 22.71 38.93 -41.07
C GLY A 111 21.67 37.92 -40.63
N TYR A 112 22.04 36.65 -40.40
CA TYR A 112 21.48 35.89 -39.29
C TYR A 112 22.55 35.01 -38.66
N THR A 113 22.65 35.16 -37.34
CA THR A 113 23.68 34.62 -36.46
C THR A 113 23.69 33.10 -36.47
N SER A 114 24.88 32.58 -36.79
CA SER A 114 25.35 31.24 -36.54
C SER A 114 25.24 30.85 -35.05
N GLY A 115 24.64 29.69 -34.79
CA GLY A 115 25.11 28.72 -33.80
C GLY A 115 24.79 28.97 -32.32
N LYS A 116 23.96 28.08 -31.75
CA LYS A 116 23.54 27.92 -30.33
C LYS A 116 22.40 28.85 -29.88
N GLY A 117 21.17 28.44 -30.16
CA GLY A 117 20.02 28.90 -29.38
C GLY A 117 20.13 28.38 -27.94
N SER A 118 19.74 29.22 -26.98
CA SER A 118 19.59 28.85 -25.58
C SER A 118 18.48 27.78 -25.41
N LEU A 119 18.39 27.17 -24.23
CA LEU A 119 17.28 26.26 -23.91
C LEU A 119 15.92 26.97 -24.09
N GLU A 120 15.82 28.23 -23.66
CA GLU A 120 14.66 29.08 -23.89
C GLU A 120 14.30 29.21 -25.38
N ASP A 121 15.28 29.46 -26.25
CA ASP A 121 15.02 29.60 -27.69
C ASP A 121 14.50 28.29 -28.28
N TRP A 122 15.04 27.15 -27.85
CA TRP A 122 14.58 25.83 -28.27
C TRP A 122 13.15 25.55 -27.78
N LEU A 123 12.85 25.84 -26.51
CA LEU A 123 11.52 25.70 -25.94
C LEU A 123 10.50 26.61 -26.63
N GLN A 124 10.90 27.83 -26.99
CA GLN A 124 10.04 28.76 -27.69
C GLN A 124 9.74 28.30 -29.12
N GLN A 125 10.74 27.80 -29.86
CA GLN A 125 10.54 27.20 -31.18
C GLN A 125 9.63 25.97 -31.13
N LEU A 126 9.84 25.10 -30.14
CA LEU A 126 9.00 23.93 -29.93
C LEU A 126 7.55 24.31 -29.60
N GLY A 127 7.36 25.35 -28.77
CA GLY A 127 6.03 25.87 -28.44
C GLY A 127 5.28 26.42 -29.66
N ILE A 128 5.96 27.18 -30.53
CA ILE A 128 5.38 27.68 -31.78
C ILE A 128 5.00 26.52 -32.70
N TRP A 129 5.87 25.52 -32.83
CA TRP A 129 5.61 24.33 -33.63
C TRP A 129 4.41 23.54 -33.12
N MET A 130 4.29 23.34 -31.80
CA MET A 130 3.14 22.66 -31.19
C MET A 130 1.84 23.42 -31.42
N GLN A 131 1.88 24.75 -31.35
CA GLN A 131 0.72 25.60 -31.61
C GLN A 131 0.24 25.51 -33.06
N TRP A 132 1.17 25.50 -34.02
CA TRP A 132 0.85 25.35 -35.45
C TRP A 132 0.24 23.99 -35.80
N ASN A 133 0.54 22.95 -35.02
CA ASN A 133 0.01 21.60 -35.22
C ASN A 133 -1.18 21.28 -34.29
N GLU A 134 -1.75 22.29 -33.62
CA GLU A 134 -2.92 22.15 -32.72
C GLU A 134 -2.72 21.13 -31.58
N ILE A 135 -1.49 20.95 -31.11
CA ILE A 135 -1.17 20.01 -30.04
C ILE A 135 -1.49 20.64 -28.68
N ASN A 136 -2.71 20.38 -28.20
CA ASN A 136 -3.25 21.04 -27.01
C ASN A 136 -3.17 20.20 -25.72
N ASP A 137 -3.09 18.87 -25.84
CA ASP A 137 -3.01 17.95 -24.71
C ASP A 137 -1.58 17.80 -24.17
N ASP A 138 -1.45 17.74 -22.84
CA ASP A 138 -0.13 17.74 -22.17
C ASP A 138 0.64 16.43 -22.36
N GLU A 139 -0.04 15.28 -22.45
CA GLU A 139 0.61 14.00 -22.75
C GLU A 139 1.18 14.02 -24.17
N HIS A 140 0.40 14.57 -25.10
CA HIS A 140 0.81 14.76 -26.48
C HIS A 140 1.99 15.75 -26.62
N LYS A 141 1.96 16.88 -25.89
CA LYS A 141 3.08 17.84 -25.85
C LYS A 141 4.36 17.19 -25.30
N ILE A 142 4.27 16.43 -24.21
CA ILE A 142 5.42 15.74 -23.62
C ILE A 142 6.00 14.72 -24.59
N THR A 143 5.13 13.93 -25.26
CA THR A 143 5.54 12.94 -26.25
C THR A 143 6.26 13.59 -27.43
N MET A 144 5.70 14.68 -27.95
CA MET A 144 6.32 15.42 -29.06
C MET A 144 7.62 16.10 -28.64
N ALA A 145 7.72 16.64 -27.43
CA ALA A 145 8.96 17.20 -26.91
C ALA A 145 10.07 16.15 -26.83
N LEU A 146 9.74 14.95 -26.34
CA LEU A 146 10.69 13.83 -26.26
C LEU A 146 11.17 13.39 -27.65
N LEU A 147 10.30 13.35 -28.65
CA LEU A 147 10.66 12.98 -30.03
C LEU A 147 11.66 13.94 -30.70
N HIS A 148 11.71 15.20 -30.25
CA HIS A 148 12.64 16.21 -30.76
C HIS A 148 13.97 16.25 -30.00
N LEU A 149 14.13 15.44 -28.95
CA LEU A 149 15.39 15.28 -28.23
C LEU A 149 16.19 14.13 -28.83
N GLU A 150 17.52 14.29 -28.87
CA GLU A 150 18.44 13.25 -29.33
C GLU A 150 19.58 13.06 -28.32
N GLY A 151 20.24 11.89 -28.38
CA GLY A 151 21.40 11.57 -27.56
C GLY A 151 21.10 11.48 -26.05
N GLY A 152 22.06 11.89 -25.22
CA GLY A 152 21.98 11.74 -23.76
C GLY A 152 20.84 12.54 -23.11
N VAL A 153 20.40 13.63 -23.74
CA VAL A 153 19.26 14.44 -23.24
C VAL A 153 17.95 13.68 -23.39
N PHE A 154 17.76 12.97 -24.51
CA PHE A 154 16.61 12.08 -24.69
C PHE A 154 16.58 10.99 -23.62
N THR A 155 17.71 10.29 -23.41
CA THR A 155 17.80 9.24 -22.38
C THR A 155 17.42 9.77 -21.01
N TYR A 156 18.02 10.89 -20.58
CA TYR A 156 17.72 11.52 -19.30
C TYR A 156 16.23 11.91 -19.15
N MET A 157 15.68 12.59 -20.16
CA MET A 157 14.29 13.06 -20.11
C MET A 157 13.26 11.92 -20.22
N SER A 158 13.57 10.85 -20.96
CA SER A 158 12.71 9.67 -21.07
C SER A 158 12.61 8.91 -19.74
N GLU A 159 13.72 8.77 -19.01
CA GLU A 159 13.73 8.21 -17.67
C GLU A 159 12.94 9.09 -16.68
N TYR A 160 13.10 10.40 -16.79
CA TYR A 160 12.37 11.35 -15.96
C TYR A 160 10.86 11.31 -16.21
N ALA A 161 10.43 11.28 -17.48
CA ALA A 161 9.02 11.17 -17.85
C ALA A 161 8.40 9.87 -17.33
N THR A 162 9.12 8.76 -17.45
CA THR A 162 8.70 7.45 -16.90
C THR A 162 8.54 7.52 -15.37
N LYS A 163 9.49 8.15 -14.67
CA LYS A 163 9.39 8.37 -13.22
C LYS A 163 8.21 9.28 -12.86
N ALA A 164 7.98 10.36 -13.60
CA ALA A 164 6.88 11.29 -13.36
C ALA A 164 5.50 10.62 -13.52
N VAL A 165 5.34 9.75 -14.52
CA VAL A 165 4.11 8.93 -14.66
C VAL A 165 3.97 7.97 -13.48
N ASN A 166 5.06 7.32 -13.06
CA ASN A 166 5.06 6.43 -11.91
C ASN A 166 4.69 7.16 -10.59
N TYR A 167 5.13 8.41 -10.41
CA TYR A 167 4.74 9.26 -9.28
C TYR A 167 3.27 9.69 -9.34
N ARG A 168 2.63 9.73 -10.52
CA ARG A 168 1.18 9.95 -10.66
C ARG A 168 0.36 8.71 -10.28
N THR A 169 0.91 7.52 -10.50
CA THR A 169 0.26 6.23 -10.16
C THR A 169 0.49 5.78 -8.71
N LEU A 170 1.58 6.21 -8.08
CA LEU A 170 1.75 6.13 -6.63
C LEU A 170 0.88 7.21 -6.03
N ASP A 171 -0.22 6.85 -5.36
CA ASP A 171 -0.95 7.80 -4.52
C ASP A 171 -0.06 8.05 -3.29
N PRO A 172 0.70 9.16 -3.23
CA PRO A 172 1.72 9.34 -2.20
C PRO A 172 1.08 9.42 -0.81
N ASN A 173 -0.20 9.76 -0.76
CA ASN A 173 -1.00 9.77 0.44
C ASN A 173 -1.36 8.35 0.89
N LYS A 174 -1.67 7.42 -0.01
CA LYS A 174 -1.86 6.00 0.36
C LYS A 174 -0.59 5.38 0.92
N ASP A 175 0.56 5.65 0.30
CA ASP A 175 1.84 5.13 0.79
C ASP A 175 2.21 5.74 2.15
N ALA A 176 2.01 7.05 2.32
CA ALA A 176 2.25 7.72 3.59
C ALA A 176 1.30 7.22 4.70
N GLN A 177 0.02 6.96 4.39
CA GLN A 177 -0.93 6.37 5.33
C GLN A 177 -0.55 4.94 5.71
N GLN A 178 -0.08 4.13 4.76
CA GLN A 178 0.40 2.77 5.01
C GLN A 178 1.63 2.78 5.94
N HIS A 179 2.61 3.65 5.68
CA HIS A 179 3.78 3.80 6.55
C HIS A 179 3.41 4.31 7.96
N LEU A 180 2.43 5.20 8.08
CA LEU A 180 1.88 5.62 9.38
C LEU A 180 1.29 4.45 10.15
N LYS A 181 0.48 3.62 9.49
CA LYS A 181 -0.11 2.44 10.11
C LYS A 181 0.96 1.46 10.60
N GLU A 182 1.99 1.23 9.79
CA GLU A 182 3.13 0.41 10.18
C GLU A 182 3.89 0.97 11.38
N ILE A 183 4.10 2.28 11.44
CA ILE A 183 4.68 2.96 12.61
C ILE A 183 3.80 2.74 13.84
N CYS A 184 2.49 2.93 13.75
CA CYS A 184 1.59 2.74 14.89
C CYS A 184 1.54 1.29 15.42
N THR A 185 1.75 0.30 14.55
CA THR A 185 1.79 -1.12 14.96
C THR A 185 3.10 -1.57 15.60
N LYS A 186 4.18 -0.81 15.45
CA LYS A 186 5.50 -1.16 16.01
C LYS A 186 5.59 -0.72 17.47
N THR A 187 6.22 -1.51 18.32
CA THR A 187 6.51 -1.13 19.69
C THR A 187 7.75 -0.24 19.75
N TYR A 188 7.65 0.91 20.40
CA TYR A 188 8.77 1.81 20.63
C TYR A 188 9.13 1.85 22.12
N PRO A 189 10.43 1.91 22.47
CA PRO A 189 10.86 1.97 23.86
C PRO A 189 10.56 3.31 24.53
N THR A 190 10.36 4.38 23.74
CA THR A 190 10.06 5.73 24.24
C THR A 190 9.14 6.49 23.28
N MET A 191 8.33 7.41 23.83
CA MET A 191 7.48 8.30 23.04
C MET A 191 8.30 9.19 22.10
N VAL A 192 9.53 9.56 22.49
CA VAL A 192 10.48 10.30 21.63
C VAL A 192 10.79 9.53 20.35
N SER A 193 11.20 8.26 20.46
CA SER A 193 11.53 7.43 19.30
C SER A 193 10.33 7.13 18.38
N PHE A 194 9.13 7.11 18.94
CA PHE A 194 7.88 7.04 18.16
C PHE A 194 7.62 8.36 17.45
N THR A 195 7.71 9.48 18.17
CA THR A 195 7.41 10.84 17.69
C THR A 195 8.27 11.23 16.48
N GLU A 196 9.57 10.94 16.51
CA GLU A 196 10.47 11.23 15.39
C GLU A 196 10.00 10.58 14.09
N LYS A 197 9.62 9.29 14.15
CA LYS A 197 9.14 8.56 12.98
C LYS A 197 7.72 8.97 12.59
N PHE A 198 6.85 9.18 13.57
CA PHE A 198 5.46 9.58 13.34
C PHE A 198 5.37 10.95 12.66
N HIS A 199 6.14 11.94 13.11
CA HIS A 199 6.11 13.30 12.58
C HIS A 199 6.50 13.37 11.08
N GLN A 200 7.48 12.55 10.67
CA GLN A 200 7.96 12.48 9.29
C GLN A 200 6.87 12.05 8.30
N TRP A 201 5.93 11.21 8.73
CA TRP A 201 4.87 10.67 7.86
C TRP A 201 3.53 11.37 8.07
N ALA A 202 3.21 11.81 9.28
CA ALA A 202 2.02 12.61 9.59
C ALA A 202 1.92 13.86 8.70
N THR A 203 3.03 14.56 8.49
CA THR A 203 3.11 15.76 7.64
C THR A 203 2.96 15.50 6.14
N LYS A 204 3.08 14.24 5.71
CA LYS A 204 2.95 13.82 4.30
C LYS A 204 1.57 13.26 3.96
N THR A 205 0.68 13.13 4.95
CA THR A 205 -0.69 12.67 4.75
C THR A 205 -1.70 13.81 4.72
N ASN A 206 -2.84 13.58 4.10
CA ASN A 206 -4.00 14.46 4.18
C ASN A 206 -4.94 14.12 5.36
N LEU A 207 -4.48 13.36 6.34
CA LEU A 207 -5.29 12.96 7.49
C LEU A 207 -5.58 14.17 8.38
N GLY A 208 -6.85 14.31 8.79
CA GLY A 208 -7.25 15.35 9.73
C GLY A 208 -6.63 15.16 11.12
N HIS A 209 -6.51 16.25 11.89
CA HIS A 209 -5.93 16.23 13.23
C HIS A 209 -6.56 15.17 14.14
N THR A 210 -7.88 14.97 14.08
CA THR A 210 -8.59 13.94 14.86
C THR A 210 -8.07 12.53 14.60
N ALA A 211 -7.81 12.17 13.33
CA ALA A 211 -7.33 10.85 12.97
C ALA A 211 -5.88 10.64 13.45
N LEU A 212 -5.03 11.65 13.28
CA LEU A 212 -3.64 11.62 13.75
C LEU A 212 -3.55 11.56 15.29
N ILE A 213 -4.43 12.28 15.99
CA ILE A 213 -4.58 12.18 17.45
C ILE A 213 -4.97 10.76 17.87
N GLY A 214 -5.91 10.13 17.16
CA GLY A 214 -6.30 8.73 17.40
C GLY A 214 -5.12 7.76 17.32
N TYR A 215 -4.28 7.88 16.28
CA TYR A 215 -3.07 7.08 16.14
C TYR A 215 -2.05 7.29 17.27
N ILE A 216 -1.88 8.53 17.72
CA ILE A 216 -1.01 8.85 18.87
C ILE A 216 -1.57 8.25 20.15
N ALA A 217 -2.89 8.32 20.35
CA ALA A 217 -3.57 7.82 21.54
C ALA A 217 -3.49 6.30 21.68
N GLU A 218 -3.56 5.56 20.57
CA GLU A 218 -3.47 4.10 20.55
C GLU A 218 -2.08 3.59 20.99
N HIS A 219 -1.02 4.33 20.62
CA HIS A 219 0.37 3.97 20.91
C HIS A 219 0.80 4.21 22.38
N ARG A 220 -0.10 4.71 23.23
CA ARG A 220 0.22 5.07 24.61
C ARG A 220 0.53 3.86 25.48
N ASP A 221 1.61 3.94 26.25
CA ASP A 221 1.91 2.96 27.27
C ASP A 221 0.95 3.08 28.48
N LYS A 222 1.00 2.12 29.40
CA LYS A 222 0.11 2.10 30.57
C LYS A 222 0.27 3.33 31.47
N ASN A 223 1.49 3.84 31.61
CA ASN A 223 1.76 5.02 32.45
C ASN A 223 1.13 6.28 31.82
N MET A 224 1.24 6.42 30.51
CA MET A 224 0.65 7.51 29.74
C MET A 224 -0.88 7.49 29.76
N ARG A 225 -1.50 6.30 29.65
CA ARG A 225 -2.96 6.18 29.80
C ARG A 225 -3.42 6.66 31.18
N GLN A 226 -2.68 6.32 32.23
CA GLN A 226 -2.99 6.77 33.59
C GLN A 226 -2.76 8.27 33.77
N ALA A 227 -1.71 8.83 33.18
CA ALA A 227 -1.44 10.27 33.15
C ALA A 227 -2.60 11.05 32.52
N MET A 228 -3.12 10.54 31.41
CA MET A 228 -4.23 11.16 30.68
C MET A 228 -5.53 11.13 31.50
N VAL A 229 -5.81 10.03 32.21
CA VAL A 229 -6.98 9.96 33.10
C VAL A 229 -6.92 11.01 34.22
N ILE A 230 -5.72 11.25 34.77
CA ILE A 230 -5.51 12.31 35.77
C ILE A 230 -5.68 13.69 35.12
N TRP A 231 -5.20 13.88 33.90
CA TRP A 231 -5.37 15.12 33.13
C TRP A 231 -6.84 15.45 32.88
N ASP A 232 -7.63 14.45 32.45
CA ASP A 232 -9.08 14.58 32.25
C ASP A 232 -9.80 14.94 33.56
N SER A 233 -9.36 14.34 34.67
CA SER A 233 -9.92 14.61 36.01
C SER A 233 -9.65 16.03 36.50
N LEU A 234 -8.62 16.71 35.95
CA LEU A 234 -8.29 18.10 36.24
C LEU A 234 -9.10 19.10 35.38
N GLY A 235 -9.96 18.61 34.47
CA GLY A 235 -10.80 19.45 33.61
C GLY A 235 -10.01 20.27 32.59
N ILE A 236 -8.77 19.86 32.29
CA ILE A 236 -7.93 20.54 31.30
C ILE A 236 -8.33 20.05 29.91
N ALA A 237 -8.66 20.97 29.01
CA ALA A 237 -9.07 20.64 27.65
C ALA A 237 -7.93 19.96 26.87
N ASP A 238 -8.29 18.91 26.13
CA ASP A 238 -7.37 18.23 25.22
C ASP A 238 -6.98 19.12 24.03
N PRO A 239 -5.72 19.11 23.61
CA PRO A 239 -5.30 19.80 22.39
C PRO A 239 -6.07 19.31 21.16
N THR A 240 -6.50 20.25 20.32
CA THR A 240 -7.27 19.95 19.09
C THR A 240 -6.37 19.67 17.89
N THR A 241 -5.09 20.02 17.97
CA THR A 241 -4.11 19.75 16.93
C THR A 241 -3.18 18.60 17.34
N TRP A 242 -2.91 17.68 16.39
CA TRP A 242 -2.01 16.56 16.65
C TRP A 242 -0.59 16.96 17.12
N PRO A 243 0.04 18.07 16.68
CA PRO A 243 1.36 18.46 17.18
C PRO A 243 1.33 18.86 18.66
N GLU A 244 0.31 19.62 19.07
CA GLU A 244 0.14 20.02 20.48
C GLU A 244 -0.17 18.81 21.36
N TYR A 245 -1.00 17.89 20.87
CA TYR A 245 -1.31 16.63 21.54
C TYR A 245 -0.07 15.75 21.73
N LEU A 246 0.79 15.68 20.71
CA LEU A 246 2.04 14.94 20.77
C LEU A 246 3.03 15.57 21.76
N ASN A 247 3.11 16.91 21.78
CA ASN A 247 3.92 17.64 22.75
C ASN A 247 3.44 17.40 24.19
N LEU A 248 2.12 17.40 24.43
CA LEU A 248 1.54 17.02 25.73
C LEU A 248 1.97 15.62 26.15
N CYS A 249 1.90 14.65 25.23
CA CYS A 249 2.37 13.29 25.50
C CYS A 249 3.85 13.26 25.91
N LEU A 250 4.72 13.98 25.19
CA LEU A 250 6.15 14.05 25.52
C LEU A 250 6.41 14.67 26.90
N GLN A 251 5.68 15.73 27.26
CA GLN A 251 5.79 16.37 28.57
C GLN A 251 5.38 15.44 29.70
N LEU A 252 4.28 14.70 29.52
CA LEU A 252 3.82 13.73 30.51
C LEU A 252 4.85 12.59 30.67
N GLU A 253 5.37 12.03 29.57
CA GLU A 253 6.38 10.97 29.64
C GLU A 253 7.64 11.42 30.40
N SER A 254 8.10 12.66 30.16
CA SER A 254 9.26 13.24 30.83
C SER A 254 9.03 13.39 32.33
N LYS A 255 7.87 13.92 32.76
CA LYS A 255 7.50 14.03 34.18
C LYS A 255 7.45 12.68 34.88
N PHE A 256 6.84 11.66 34.27
CA PHE A 256 6.80 10.31 34.85
C PHE A 256 8.17 9.65 34.99
N ARG A 257 9.09 9.90 34.04
CA ARG A 257 10.47 9.43 34.16
C ARG A 257 11.20 10.12 35.30
N ALA A 258 10.99 11.43 35.49
CA ALA A 258 11.57 12.17 36.60
C ALA A 258 11.06 11.67 37.97
N ASP A 259 9.76 11.41 38.09
CA ASP A 259 9.16 10.90 39.34
C ASP A 259 9.66 9.50 39.70
N LYS A 260 9.79 8.60 38.72
CA LYS A 260 10.38 7.27 38.91
C LYS A 260 11.87 7.34 39.28
N ALA A 261 12.61 8.29 38.72
CA ALA A 261 14.01 8.52 39.09
C ALA A 261 14.15 9.05 40.52
N GLY A 262 13.24 9.95 40.94
CA GLY A 262 13.17 10.47 42.31
C GLY A 262 12.83 9.41 43.35
N GLN A 263 11.87 8.52 43.07
CA GLN A 263 11.50 7.42 43.98
C GLN A 263 12.61 6.37 44.18
N ARG A 264 13.48 6.16 43.18
CA ARG A 264 14.64 5.26 43.32
C ARG A 264 15.72 5.78 44.29
N GLY A 265 15.70 7.07 44.62
CA GLY A 265 16.62 7.69 45.59
C GLY A 265 16.19 7.57 47.05
N THR A 266 14.99 7.07 47.34
CA THR A 266 14.41 7.03 48.69
C THR A 266 14.15 5.60 49.16
N VAL A 267 15.18 4.74 49.07
CA VAL A 267 15.21 3.48 49.83
C VAL A 267 16.19 3.65 50.99
N THR A 268 15.60 3.69 52.18
CA THR A 268 16.14 3.72 53.53
C THR A 268 17.53 3.07 53.70
N SER A 269 18.53 3.87 54.09
CA SER A 269 19.61 3.40 54.96
C SER A 269 19.43 4.11 56.31
N SER A 270 18.76 3.43 57.23
CA SER A 270 18.72 3.81 58.63
C SER A 270 20.10 3.58 59.24
N GLN A 271 20.91 4.63 59.29
CA GLN A 271 22.02 4.71 60.23
C GLN A 271 21.71 5.74 61.31
N THR A 272 21.73 5.25 62.54
CA THR A 272 21.53 5.94 63.81
C THR A 272 22.40 7.20 63.93
N PRO A 273 21.93 8.28 64.58
CA PRO A 273 22.72 9.50 64.73
C PRO A 273 23.90 9.26 65.69
N ARG A 274 25.14 9.44 65.23
CA ARG A 274 26.30 9.61 66.12
C ARG A 274 26.39 11.08 66.54
N ALA A 275 26.62 11.29 67.84
CA ALA A 275 26.65 12.58 68.50
C ALA A 275 27.65 13.59 67.86
N PRO A 276 27.40 14.91 67.97
CA PRO A 276 28.29 15.95 67.44
C PRO A 276 29.63 15.93 68.20
N LYS A 277 30.74 15.93 67.47
CA LYS A 277 32.09 16.05 68.04
C LYS A 277 32.39 17.53 68.32
N ASP A 278 32.77 17.80 69.56
CA ASP A 278 33.14 19.11 70.10
C ASP A 278 34.28 19.76 69.30
N PRO A 279 34.16 21.04 68.86
CA PRO A 279 35.19 21.74 68.10
C PRO A 279 36.50 22.02 68.88
N ASN A 280 36.55 21.81 70.19
CA ASN A 280 37.70 22.20 71.03
C ASN A 280 38.55 21.02 71.54
N ALA A 281 38.50 19.85 70.92
CA ALA A 281 39.44 18.78 71.23
C ALA A 281 40.85 19.10 70.70
N MET A 282 41.69 19.65 71.58
CA MET A 282 43.11 19.99 71.38
C MET A 282 43.93 18.76 70.95
N VAL A 283 44.63 18.87 69.81
CA VAL A 283 45.71 17.94 69.44
C VAL A 283 46.91 18.23 70.33
N VAL A 284 47.38 17.22 71.04
CA VAL A 284 48.69 17.20 71.71
C VAL A 284 49.43 16.00 71.14
N ASP A 285 50.67 16.24 70.71
CA ASP A 285 51.57 15.40 69.89
C ASP A 285 51.56 13.89 70.15
#